data_AF-A0A355A888-F1
#
_entry.id   AF-A0A355A888-F1
#
_cell.length_a   1.000
_cell.length_b   1.000
_cell.length_c   1.000
_cell.angle_alpha   90.00
_cell.angle_beta   90.00
_cell.angle_gamma   90.00
#
_symmetry.space_group_name_H-M   'P 1'
#
loop_
_entity.id
_entity.type
_entity.pdbx_description
1 polymer ?
#
loop_
_entity_poly.entity_id
_entity_poly.type
_entity_poly.pdbx_seq_one_letter_code
_entity_poly.pdbx_strand_id
1 'polypeptide(L)' 'MLTGKQKSFLRGMLNTMTPVFQVGKGGITENLLKQLDEVLEAR' A
#
# COMPACT_ATOMS: atom_id res chain seq x y z
N MET A 1 -12.48 5.26 -7.59
CA MET A 1 -12.08 6.31 -6.62
C MET A 1 -12.84 6.09 -5.31
N LEU A 2 -12.18 6.09 -4.16
CA LEU A 2 -12.84 5.85 -2.86
C LEU A 2 -13.54 7.10 -2.32
N THR A 3 -14.72 6.94 -1.74
CA THR A 3 -15.46 7.99 -1.03
C THR A 3 -14.77 8.38 0.29
N GLY A 4 -15.12 9.55 0.84
CA GLY A 4 -14.56 10.00 2.13
C GLY A 4 -14.80 9.01 3.27
N LYS A 5 -16.00 8.41 3.32
CA LYS A 5 -16.36 7.39 4.32
C LYS A 5 -15.49 6.13 4.18
N GLN A 6 -15.31 5.65 2.95
CA GLN A 6 -14.46 4.48 2.65
C GLN A 6 -13.00 4.72 3.05
N LYS A 7 -12.44 5.90 2.75
CA LYS A 7 -11.06 6.25 3.14
C LYS A 7 -10.88 6.29 4.66
N SER A 8 -11.84 6.85 5.40
CA SER A 8 -11.78 6.93 6.87
C SER A 8 -11.81 5.55 7.51
N PHE A 9 -12.72 4.68 7.05
CA PHE A 9 -12.82 3.31 7.52
C PHE A 9 -11.52 2.52 7.31
N LEU A 10 -10.94 2.57 6.11
CA LEU A 10 -9.68 1.90 5.79
C LEU A 10 -8.50 2.44 6.62
N ARG A 11 -8.43 3.76 6.87
CA ARG A 11 -7.40 4.35 7.74
C ARG A 11 -7.46 3.80 9.16
N GLY A 12 -8.66 3.61 9.71
CA GLY A 12 -8.84 3.00 11.03
C GLY A 12 -8.31 1.57 11.10
N MET A 13 -8.57 0.77 10.05
CA MET A 13 -8.06 -0.60 9.95
C MET A 13 -6.54 -0.66 9.78
N LEU A 14 -5.96 0.27 9.01
CA LEU A 14 -4.53 0.26 8.68
C LEU A 14 -3.63 0.62 9.86
N ASN A 15 -4.12 1.32 10.89
CA ASN A 15 -3.30 1.73 12.04
C ASN A 15 -2.68 0.56 12.83
N THR A 16 -3.27 -0.64 12.76
CA THR A 16 -2.75 -1.84 13.44
C THR A 16 -2.01 -2.78 12.49
N MET A 17 -1.99 -2.48 11.19
CA MET A 17 -1.36 -3.33 10.19
C MET A 17 0.13 -3.00 10.05
N THR A 18 0.94 -4.03 9.91
CA THR A 18 2.37 -3.88 9.63
C THR A 18 2.57 -3.44 8.18
N PRO A 19 3.41 -2.43 7.91
CA PRO A 19 3.78 -2.07 6.55
C PRO A 19 4.36 -3.27 5.80
N VAL A 20 3.84 -3.57 4.62
CA VAL A 20 4.29 -4.70 3.80
C VAL A 20 5.49 -4.31 2.92
N PHE A 21 5.64 -3.02 2.64
CA PHE A 21 6.68 -2.51 1.75
C PHE A 21 7.32 -1.23 2.31
N GLN A 22 8.62 -1.06 2.10
CA GLN A 22 9.38 0.14 2.47
C GLN A 22 10.04 0.75 1.23
N VAL A 23 9.82 2.04 1.02
CA VAL A 23 10.48 2.79 -0.07
C VAL A 23 11.82 3.33 0.44
N GLY A 24 12.90 2.94 -0.22
CA GLY A 24 14.26 3.39 0.10
C GLY A 24 14.67 4.68 -0.60
N LYS A 25 15.96 5.03 -0.49
CA LYS A 25 16.55 6.25 -1.10
C LYS A 25 16.48 6.29 -2.62
N GLY A 26 16.29 5.14 -3.27
CA GLY A 26 16.09 5.04 -4.72
C GLY A 26 14.70 5.49 -5.20
N GLY A 27 13.81 5.87 -4.29
CA GLY A 27 12.47 6.36 -4.62
C GLY A 27 11.58 5.28 -5.24
N ILE A 28 10.61 5.72 -6.04
CA ILE A 28 9.69 4.84 -6.77
C ILE A 28 10.34 4.45 -8.10
N THR A 29 10.56 3.15 -8.27
CA THR A 29 11.13 2.58 -9.50
C THR A 29 10.14 1.62 -10.16
N GLU A 30 10.30 1.33 -11.44
CA GLU A 30 9.43 0.37 -12.14
C GLU A 30 9.48 -1.03 -11.52
N ASN A 31 10.65 -1.46 -11.05
CA ASN A 31 10.78 -2.74 -10.36
C ASN A 31 9.98 -2.75 -9.04
N LEU A 32 9.97 -1.64 -8.32
CA LEU A 32 9.19 -1.47 -7.10
C LEU A 32 7.68 -1.55 -7.40
N LEU A 33 7.22 -0.96 -8.50
CA LEU A 33 5.81 -1.04 -8.91
C LEU A 33 5.40 -2.48 -9.24
N LYS A 34 6.24 -3.22 -9.99
CA LYS A 34 5.98 -4.64 -10.30
C LYS A 34 5.88 -5.49 -9.03
N GLN A 35 6.80 -5.32 -8.09
CA GLN A 35 6.78 -6.02 -6.81
C GLN A 35 5.54 -5.64 -5.97
N LEU A 36 5.11 -4.38 -6.04
CA LEU A 36 3.91 -3.94 -5.34
C LEU A 36 2.67 -4.62 -5.90
N ASP A 37 2.55 -4.74 -7.23
CA ASP A 37 1.42 -5.43 -7.87
C ASP A 37 1.37 -6.92 -7.46
N GLU A 38 2.51 -7.61 -7.50
CA GLU A 38 2.60 -9.02 -7.05
C GLU A 38 2.20 -9.19 -5.58
N VAL A 39 2.64 -8.29 -4.70
CA VAL A 39 2.29 -8.32 -3.27
C VAL A 39 0.81 -8.05 -3.04
N LEU A 40 0.20 -7.17 -3.85
CA LEU A 40 -1.23 -6.87 -3.76
C LEU A 40 -2.09 -8.03 -4.29
N GLU A 41 -1.64 -8.76 -5.32
CA GLU A 41 -2.34 -9.93 -5.85
C GLU A 41 -2.29 -11.14 -4.91
N ALA A 42 -1.21 -11.28 -4.14
CA ALA A 42 -1.05 -12.38 -3.18
C ALA A 42 -1.91 -12.24 -1.89
N ARG A 43 -2.64 -11.13 -1.74
CA ARG A 43 -3.41 -10.75 -0.54
C ARG A 43 -4.91 -10.83 -0.77
#